data_AF-A0A1Q5KS44-F1
#
_entry.id   AF-A0A1Q5KS44-F1
#
_cell.length_a   1.000
_cell.length_b   1.000
_cell.length_c   1.000
_cell.angle_alpha   90.00
_cell.angle_beta   90.00
_cell.angle_gamma   90.00
#
_symmetry.space_group_name_H-M   'P 1'
#
loop_
_entity.id
_entity.type
_entity.pdbx_description
1 polymer ?
#
loop_
_entity_poly.entity_id
_entity_poly.type
_entity_poly.pdbx_seq_one_letter_code
_entity_poly.pdbx_strand_id
1 'polypeptide(L)'
;MTTSLRTTRRALRSTVSAGAVAVAAVVPLLCAAPAQATVDDTSVYVWATGVNVRACPQVSAACPPISHAQIGKRWVTAFCQRTGSEVTDGPYRNDWWVQVNAGGPIGWISAVYVRGGANDEPVPGLPTDSDCR
;
A
#
# COMPACT_ATOMS: atom_id res chain seq x y z
N MET A 1 -36.38 31.49 50.95
CA MET A 1 -36.13 32.94 50.87
C MET A 1 -34.96 33.16 49.91
N THR A 2 -35.26 33.52 48.64
CA THR A 2 -35.01 34.88 48.07
C THR A 2 -33.50 35.17 47.93
N THR A 3 -32.89 35.57 46.81
CA THR A 3 -33.34 36.09 45.50
C THR A 3 -32.13 36.12 44.55
N SER A 4 -32.44 35.99 43.25
CA SER A 4 -31.75 36.44 42.03
C SER A 4 -30.68 37.56 42.12
N LEU A 5 -29.74 37.59 41.16
CA LEU A 5 -29.32 38.72 40.27
C LEU A 5 -27.85 38.49 39.80
N ARG A 6 -27.34 38.85 38.61
CA ARG A 6 -27.82 39.21 37.26
C ARG A 6 -26.56 39.62 36.46
N THR A 7 -26.52 39.34 35.15
CA THR A 7 -25.80 40.10 34.08
C THR A 7 -24.25 40.08 34.08
N THR A 8 -23.49 40.11 32.98
CA THR A 8 -23.66 40.70 31.62
C THR A 8 -22.78 39.96 30.61
N ARG A 9 -23.34 39.53 29.46
CA ARG A 9 -22.58 39.16 28.26
C ARG A 9 -22.23 40.43 27.48
N ARG A 10 -20.95 40.65 27.22
CA ARG A 10 -20.44 41.80 26.46
C ARG A 10 -20.65 41.55 24.97
N ALA A 11 -21.53 42.33 24.35
CA ALA A 11 -21.80 42.31 22.92
C ALA A 11 -20.67 43.02 22.16
N LEU A 12 -20.11 42.39 21.13
CA LEU A 12 -19.34 43.08 20.10
C LEU A 12 -20.28 43.45 18.95
N ARG A 13 -20.43 44.76 18.73
CA ARG A 13 -21.04 45.35 17.54
C ARG A 13 -19.93 45.55 16.52
N SER A 14 -20.03 44.89 15.37
CA SER A 14 -19.18 45.18 14.22
C SER A 14 -20.02 45.88 13.17
N THR A 15 -19.61 47.09 12.84
CA THR A 15 -20.20 48.02 11.87
C THR A 15 -20.11 47.47 10.44
N VAL A 16 -21.24 47.50 9.72
CA VAL A 16 -21.33 47.21 8.29
C VAL A 16 -20.94 48.47 7.52
N SER A 17 -19.92 48.38 6.67
CA SER A 17 -19.61 49.38 5.65
C SER A 17 -19.81 48.74 4.29
N ALA A 18 -20.81 49.24 3.55
CA ALA A 18 -21.07 48.91 2.16
C ALA A 18 -20.03 49.59 1.26
N GLY A 19 -19.39 48.84 0.38
CA GLY A 19 -18.49 49.33 -0.66
C GLY A 19 -18.49 48.35 -1.83
N ALA A 20 -19.03 48.79 -2.95
CA ALA A 20 -19.17 48.01 -4.18
C ALA A 20 -17.84 47.92 -4.96
N VAL A 21 -17.87 47.05 -5.98
CA VAL A 21 -16.96 46.96 -7.15
C VAL A 21 -15.81 45.97 -7.03
N ALA A 22 -16.07 44.76 -7.54
CA ALA A 22 -15.30 44.05 -8.58
C ALA A 22 -15.63 42.56 -8.46
N VAL A 23 -16.41 42.02 -9.41
CA VAL A 23 -16.58 40.57 -9.54
C VAL A 23 -15.29 40.01 -10.13
N ALA A 24 -14.26 39.89 -9.30
CA ALA A 24 -13.18 38.97 -9.61
C ALA A 24 -13.73 37.57 -9.37
N ALA A 25 -14.02 36.85 -10.44
CA ALA A 25 -14.30 35.43 -10.37
C ALA A 25 -13.04 34.72 -9.82
N VAL A 26 -12.94 34.61 -8.50
CA VAL A 26 -11.97 33.73 -7.86
C VAL A 26 -12.50 32.33 -8.08
N VAL A 27 -12.08 31.73 -9.19
CA VAL A 27 -12.22 30.29 -9.41
C VAL A 27 -11.49 29.63 -8.23
N PRO A 28 -12.17 28.91 -7.32
CA PRO A 28 -11.43 28.08 -6.40
C PRO A 28 -10.73 27.04 -7.27
N LEU A 29 -9.40 27.12 -7.36
CA LEU A 29 -8.57 25.98 -7.72
C LEU A 29 -8.82 24.93 -6.63
N LEU A 30 -9.88 24.15 -6.81
CA LEU A 30 -10.00 22.83 -6.22
C LEU A 30 -8.78 22.09 -6.73
N CYS A 31 -7.70 22.06 -5.93
CA CYS A 31 -6.65 21.10 -6.14
C CYS A 31 -7.35 19.73 -6.14
N ALA A 32 -7.52 19.15 -7.32
CA ALA A 32 -7.80 17.73 -7.42
C ALA A 32 -6.66 17.06 -6.67
N ALA A 33 -6.97 16.51 -5.48
CA ALA A 33 -6.05 15.59 -4.83
C ALA A 33 -5.67 14.54 -5.89
N PRO A 34 -4.39 14.17 -6.04
CA PRO A 34 -4.05 13.11 -6.96
C PRO A 34 -4.92 11.92 -6.57
N ALA A 35 -5.74 11.44 -7.51
CA ALA A 35 -6.39 10.16 -7.36
C ALA A 35 -5.26 9.17 -7.11
N GLN A 36 -5.14 8.70 -5.87
CA GLN A 36 -4.20 7.64 -5.56
C GLN A 36 -4.61 6.50 -6.47
N ALA A 37 -3.72 6.11 -7.39
CA ALA A 37 -3.96 4.99 -8.28
C ALA A 37 -4.39 3.82 -7.39
N THR A 38 -5.64 3.39 -7.55
CA THR A 38 -6.09 2.12 -6.99
C THR A 38 -5.30 1.08 -7.78
N VAL A 39 -4.15 0.69 -7.27
CA VAL A 39 -3.60 -0.63 -7.60
C VAL A 39 -4.72 -1.59 -7.27
N ASP A 40 -5.31 -2.21 -8.29
CA ASP A 40 -6.28 -3.28 -8.08
C ASP A 40 -5.59 -4.27 -7.13
N ASP A 41 -6.08 -4.35 -5.89
CA ASP A 41 -5.47 -5.10 -4.80
C ASP A 41 -5.54 -6.59 -5.14
N THR A 42 -4.58 -7.06 -5.94
CA THR A 42 -4.50 -8.44 -6.36
C THR A 42 -4.02 -9.23 -5.16
N SER A 43 -4.89 -10.07 -4.61
CA SER A 43 -4.57 -10.86 -3.44
C SER A 43 -4.05 -12.24 -3.84
N VAL A 44 -2.96 -12.68 -3.22
CA VAL A 44 -2.41 -14.03 -3.38
C VAL A 44 -2.34 -14.76 -2.06
N TYR A 45 -2.48 -16.08 -2.09
CA TYR A 45 -2.42 -16.92 -0.90
C TYR A 45 -1.03 -17.53 -0.73
N VAL A 46 -0.37 -17.21 0.39
CA VAL A 46 0.89 -17.84 0.78
C VAL A 46 0.60 -19.16 1.49
N TRP A 47 1.14 -20.27 0.97
CA TRP A 47 0.81 -21.61 1.47
C TRP A 47 1.77 -22.13 2.55
N ALA A 48 2.93 -21.50 2.73
CA ALA A 48 3.98 -21.89 3.68
C ALA A 48 4.04 -20.96 4.91
N THR A 49 4.87 -21.33 5.89
CA THR A 49 5.19 -20.50 7.07
C THR A 49 6.67 -20.17 7.09
N GLY A 50 7.03 -19.02 7.67
CA GLY A 50 8.43 -18.60 7.75
C GLY A 50 9.00 -18.15 6.40
N VAL A 51 8.12 -17.71 5.49
CA VAL A 51 8.53 -17.24 4.15
C VAL A 51 9.27 -15.92 4.32
N ASN A 52 10.56 -15.91 3.98
CA ASN A 52 11.41 -14.74 4.10
C ASN A 52 11.05 -13.68 3.04
N VAL A 53 10.75 -12.46 3.50
CA VAL A 53 10.60 -11.28 2.63
C VAL A 53 11.96 -10.67 2.35
N ARG A 54 12.22 -10.28 1.10
CA ARG A 54 13.49 -9.68 0.66
C ARG A 54 13.28 -8.34 -0.01
N ALA A 55 14.28 -7.46 0.03
CA ALA A 55 14.23 -6.18 -0.70
C ALA A 55 14.37 -6.36 -2.22
N CYS A 56 14.83 -7.53 -2.67
CA CYS A 56 15.11 -7.86 -4.07
C CYS A 56 14.71 -9.31 -4.36
N PRO A 57 14.43 -9.65 -5.64
CA PRO A 57 13.95 -10.96 -6.06
C PRO A 57 15.11 -11.96 -6.20
N GLN A 58 15.94 -12.14 -5.17
CA GLN A 58 17.10 -13.01 -5.28
C GLN A 58 17.52 -13.57 -3.92
N VAL A 59 18.16 -14.74 -3.94
CA VAL A 59 18.77 -15.35 -2.76
C VAL A 59 20.28 -15.16 -2.85
N SER A 60 20.77 -14.07 -2.24
CA SER A 60 22.20 -13.75 -2.20
C SER A 60 22.57 -13.06 -0.90
N ALA A 61 23.87 -13.00 -0.59
CA ALA A 61 24.37 -12.23 0.55
C ALA A 61 24.13 -10.72 0.39
N ALA A 62 24.09 -10.22 -0.85
CA ALA A 62 23.73 -8.83 -1.17
C ALA A 62 22.23 -8.54 -1.01
N CYS A 63 21.40 -9.59 -0.96
CA CYS A 63 19.96 -9.51 -0.80
C CYS A 63 19.46 -10.38 0.36
N PRO A 64 19.86 -10.09 1.61
CA PRO A 64 19.44 -10.88 2.76
C PRO A 64 17.92 -10.76 3.00
N PRO A 65 17.29 -11.70 3.72
CA PRO A 65 15.96 -11.50 4.27
C PRO A 65 15.90 -10.22 5.08
N ILE A 66 14.79 -9.48 4.96
CA ILE A 66 14.52 -8.35 5.82
C ILE A 66 14.26 -8.89 7.23
N SER A 67 14.98 -8.35 8.22
CA SER A 67 14.89 -8.81 9.60
C SER A 67 13.44 -8.72 10.11
N HIS A 68 12.97 -9.78 10.77
CA HIS A 68 11.61 -9.93 11.29
C HIS A 68 10.47 -9.83 10.26
N ALA A 69 10.78 -9.85 8.95
CA ALA A 69 9.78 -9.84 7.89
C ALA A 69 9.58 -11.26 7.33
N GLN A 70 8.76 -12.05 8.02
CA GLN A 70 8.37 -13.37 7.58
C GLN A 70 6.85 -13.47 7.44
N ILE A 71 6.41 -14.21 6.42
CA ILE A 71 4.99 -14.40 6.13
C ILE A 71 4.59 -15.84 6.53
N GLY A 72 3.44 -15.93 7.21
CA GLY A 72 2.76 -17.18 7.52
C GLY A 72 1.72 -17.57 6.46
N LYS A 73 0.95 -18.62 6.72
CA LYS A 73 -0.15 -19.03 5.83
C LYS A 73 -1.28 -18.01 5.88
N ARG A 74 -1.46 -17.21 4.82
CA ARG A 74 -2.52 -16.19 4.72
C ARG A 74 -2.63 -15.61 3.31
N TRP A 75 -3.70 -14.86 3.09
CA TRP A 75 -3.80 -13.93 1.97
C TRP A 75 -2.96 -12.67 2.25
N VAL A 76 -2.27 -12.19 1.21
CA VAL A 76 -1.48 -10.95 1.19
C VAL A 76 -1.75 -10.18 -0.09
N THR A 77 -1.61 -8.87 -0.04
CA THR A 77 -1.66 -8.01 -1.24
C THR A 77 -0.40 -8.25 -2.05
N ALA A 78 -0.55 -8.46 -3.36
CA ALA A 78 0.51 -8.57 -4.33
C ALA A 78 0.38 -7.46 -5.37
N PHE A 79 1.51 -6.93 -5.81
CA PHE A 79 1.56 -5.81 -6.74
C PHE A 79 1.94 -6.28 -8.15
N CYS A 80 3.02 -7.04 -8.23
CA CYS A 80 3.58 -7.47 -9.50
C CYS A 80 4.55 -8.63 -9.30
N GLN A 81 5.10 -9.13 -10.40
CA GLN A 81 6.10 -10.20 -10.40
C GLN A 81 7.21 -9.98 -11.42
N ARG A 82 8.37 -10.59 -11.16
CA ARG A 82 9.52 -10.63 -12.09
C ARG A 82 10.42 -11.83 -11.80
N THR A 83 11.30 -12.12 -12.75
CA THR A 83 12.31 -13.18 -12.60
C THR A 83 13.46 -12.76 -11.69
N GLY A 84 14.15 -13.75 -11.15
CA GLY A 84 15.13 -13.59 -10.09
C GLY A 84 16.00 -14.83 -9.89
N SER A 85 16.49 -15.04 -8.66
CA SER A 85 17.14 -16.32 -8.34
C SER A 85 16.13 -17.46 -8.29
N GLU A 86 16.49 -18.61 -8.84
CA GLU A 86 15.71 -19.83 -8.66
C GLU A 86 15.67 -20.23 -7.18
N VAL A 87 14.48 -20.59 -6.71
CA VAL A 87 14.24 -21.17 -5.38
C VAL A 87 13.63 -22.54 -5.57
N THR A 88 14.08 -23.51 -4.79
CA THR A 88 13.54 -24.87 -4.76
C THR A 88 13.15 -25.23 -3.32
N ASP A 89 11.95 -25.78 -3.14
CA ASP A 89 11.45 -26.32 -1.87
C ASP A 89 10.69 -27.63 -2.15
N GLY A 90 11.34 -28.76 -1.85
CA GLY A 90 10.81 -30.08 -2.19
C GLY A 90 10.58 -30.23 -3.70
N PRO A 91 9.36 -30.56 -4.17
CA PRO A 91 9.04 -30.70 -5.60
C PRO A 91 8.77 -29.35 -6.30
N TYR A 92 8.69 -28.25 -5.55
CA TYR A 92 8.38 -26.93 -6.09
C TYR A 92 9.67 -26.22 -6.44
N ARG A 93 9.73 -25.63 -7.63
CA ARG A 93 10.83 -24.76 -8.05
C ARG A 93 10.28 -23.60 -8.88
N ASN A 94 10.84 -22.41 -8.69
CA ASN A 94 10.44 -21.25 -9.46
C ASN A 94 11.53 -20.17 -9.41
N ASP A 95 11.78 -19.51 -10.53
CA ASP A 95 12.63 -18.32 -10.68
C ASP A 95 11.82 -17.02 -10.66
N TRP A 96 10.50 -17.10 -10.61
CA TRP A 96 9.59 -15.96 -10.43
C TRP A 96 9.48 -15.55 -8.97
N TRP A 97 9.37 -14.24 -8.77
CA TRP A 97 9.22 -13.58 -7.49
C TRP A 97 8.04 -12.63 -7.52
N VAL A 98 7.31 -12.56 -6.41
CA VAL A 98 6.13 -11.70 -6.25
C VAL A 98 6.43 -10.63 -5.21
N GLN A 99 6.15 -9.38 -5.55
CA GLN A 99 6.21 -8.27 -4.59
C GLN A 99 4.89 -8.21 -3.81
N VAL A 100 4.98 -8.21 -2.48
CA VAL A 100 3.84 -8.33 -1.58
C VAL A 100 3.87 -7.31 -0.44
N ASN A 101 2.70 -6.98 0.07
CA ASN A 101 2.49 -6.34 1.37
C ASN A 101 1.72 -7.29 2.29
N ALA A 102 2.34 -7.70 3.39
CA ALA A 102 1.77 -8.62 4.38
C ALA A 102 1.45 -7.95 5.74
N GLY A 103 1.41 -6.61 5.80
CA GLY A 103 1.30 -5.83 7.04
C GLY A 103 2.66 -5.46 7.65
N GLY A 104 3.72 -5.46 6.82
CA GLY A 104 5.09 -5.12 7.20
C GLY A 104 5.78 -4.42 6.02
N PRO A 105 7.12 -4.52 5.89
CA PRO A 105 7.81 -3.95 4.74
C PRO A 105 7.33 -4.62 3.44
N ILE A 106 7.11 -3.80 2.41
CA ILE A 106 6.85 -4.29 1.06
C ILE A 106 8.14 -4.94 0.55
N GLY A 107 8.02 -6.15 0.01
CA GLY A 107 9.18 -6.86 -0.50
C GLY A 107 8.81 -8.09 -1.30
N TRP A 108 9.82 -8.86 -1.66
CA TRP A 108 9.74 -9.98 -2.59
C TRP A 108 9.72 -11.30 -1.85
N ILE A 109 8.83 -12.19 -2.28
CA ILE A 109 8.82 -13.61 -1.94
C ILE A 109 8.91 -14.45 -3.21
N SER A 110 9.49 -15.64 -3.13
CA SER A 110 9.50 -16.56 -4.27
C SER A 110 8.09 -17.04 -4.58
N ALA A 111 7.75 -17.15 -5.87
CA ALA A 111 6.50 -17.71 -6.36
C ALA A 111 6.30 -19.19 -5.93
N VAL A 112 7.38 -19.89 -5.55
CA VAL A 112 7.30 -21.21 -4.89
C VAL A 112 6.32 -21.19 -3.73
N TYR A 113 6.22 -20.09 -2.99
CA TYR A 113 5.38 -19.97 -1.80
C TYR A 113 3.97 -19.43 -2.06
N VAL A 114 3.63 -19.13 -3.33
CA VAL A 114 2.34 -18.59 -3.73
C VAL A 114 1.48 -19.71 -4.32
N ARG A 115 0.24 -19.85 -3.84
CA ARG A 115 -0.69 -20.84 -4.36
C ARG A 115 -1.21 -20.42 -5.74
N GLY A 116 -1.31 -21.39 -6.65
CA GLY A 116 -1.96 -21.24 -7.95
C GLY A 116 -0.99 -21.05 -9.13
N GLY A 117 0.31 -20.88 -8.86
CA GLY A 117 1.35 -20.93 -9.90
C GLY A 117 1.86 -22.35 -10.17
N ALA A 118 2.39 -22.57 -11.37
CA ALA A 118 3.17 -23.76 -11.71
C ALA A 118 4.67 -23.52 -11.46
N ASN A 119 5.47 -24.58 -11.57
CA ASN A 119 6.93 -24.45 -11.52
C ASN A 119 7.42 -23.67 -12.75
N ASP A 120 8.43 -22.82 -12.56
CA ASP A 120 9.08 -22.01 -13.61
C ASP A 120 8.13 -21.10 -14.42
N GLU A 121 6.93 -20.84 -13.89
CA GLU A 121 5.92 -20.00 -14.51
C GLU A 121 5.53 -18.84 -13.59
N PRO A 122 5.12 -17.69 -14.16
CA PRO A 122 4.56 -16.60 -13.40
C PRO A 122 3.28 -17.03 -12.69
N VAL A 123 2.99 -16.38 -11.56
CA VAL A 123 1.70 -16.53 -10.87
C VAL A 123 0.59 -15.96 -11.78
N PRO A 124 -0.44 -16.74 -12.12
CA PRO A 124 -1.52 -16.29 -12.98
C PRO A 124 -2.24 -15.05 -12.43
N GLY A 125 -2.52 -14.09 -13.30
CA GLY A 125 -3.26 -12.87 -12.94
C GLY A 125 -2.44 -11.76 -12.29
N LEU A 126 -1.13 -11.96 -12.08
CA LEU A 126 -0.25 -10.89 -11.61
C LEU A 126 0.50 -10.18 -12.76
N PRO A 127 0.58 -8.84 -12.76
CA PRO A 127 1.35 -8.08 -13.75
C PRO A 127 2.85 -8.39 -13.70
N THR A 128 3.51 -8.44 -14.85
CA THR A 128 4.96 -8.69 -14.98
C THR A 128 5.75 -7.39 -15.22
N ASP A 129 6.86 -7.19 -14.50
CA ASP A 129 8.00 -6.25 -14.68
C ASP A 129 7.73 -4.76 -15.03
N SER A 130 6.87 -4.41 -15.99
CA SER A 130 6.61 -3.02 -16.37
C SER A 130 5.88 -2.20 -15.31
N ASP A 131 5.14 -2.89 -14.43
CA ASP A 131 4.27 -2.26 -13.41
C ASP A 131 4.86 -2.33 -11.99
N CYS A 132 6.07 -2.87 -11.85
CA CYS A 132 6.77 -3.03 -10.57
C CYS A 132 7.49 -1.75 -10.08
N ARG A 133 6.91 -0.56 -10.28
CA ARG A 133 7.53 0.74 -9.94
C ARG A 133 6.82 1.46 -8.82
#